data_AF-A0A159Z6B5-F1
#
_entry.id   AF-A0A159Z6B5-F1
#
_cell.length_a   1.000
_cell.length_b   1.000
_cell.length_c   1.000
_cell.angle_alpha   90.00
_cell.angle_beta   90.00
_cell.angle_gamma   90.00
#
_symmetry.space_group_name_H-M   'P 1'
#
loop_
_entity.id
_entity.type
_entity.pdbx_description
1 polymer ?
#
loop_
_entity_poly.entity_id
_entity_poly.type
_entity_poly.pdbx_seq_one_letter_code
_entity_poly.pdbx_strand_id
1 'polypeptide(L)'
;MIPPALAAAASACVRSGGRYGPRGSGSRSYACFTTPRDAGKSCSKASDCSSACLARSLSCAPLQPLFGCHEVLTDRGARVTQCLD
;
A
#
# COMPACT_ATOMS: atom_id res chain seq x y z
N MET A 1 12.76 -2.54 -15.95
CA MET A 1 13.09 -3.95 -16.26
C MET A 1 13.26 -4.69 -14.93
N ILE A 2 12.47 -5.74 -14.67
CA ILE A 2 12.56 -6.49 -13.41
C ILE A 2 13.79 -7.41 -13.49
N PRO A 3 14.68 -7.44 -12.49
CA PRO A 3 15.82 -8.36 -12.48
C PRO A 3 15.38 -9.82 -12.62
N PRO A 4 16.11 -10.67 -13.37
CA PRO A 4 15.76 -12.09 -13.54
C PRO A 4 15.57 -12.83 -12.21
N ALA A 5 16.39 -12.49 -11.20
CA ALA A 5 16.32 -13.04 -9.85
C ALA A 5 14.97 -12.77 -9.14
N LEU A 6 14.23 -11.74 -9.54
CA LEU A 6 12.93 -11.37 -8.97
C LEU A 6 11.74 -11.81 -9.84
N ALA A 7 11.98 -12.45 -10.99
CA ALA A 7 10.93 -12.81 -11.93
C ALA A 7 9.91 -13.79 -11.34
N ALA A 8 10.36 -14.75 -10.51
CA ALA A 8 9.47 -15.67 -9.81
C ALA A 8 8.51 -14.95 -8.85
N ALA A 9 9.03 -14.01 -8.04
CA ALA A 9 8.22 -13.19 -7.13
C ALA A 9 7.25 -12.28 -7.89
N ALA A 10 7.69 -11.67 -8.99
CA ALA A 10 6.83 -10.88 -9.86
C ALA A 10 5.68 -11.72 -10.45
N SER A 11 5.98 -12.93 -10.93
CA SER A 11 4.97 -13.84 -11.47
C SER A 11 3.95 -14.26 -10.42
N ALA A 12 4.38 -14.54 -9.18
CA ALA A 12 3.49 -14.87 -8.08
C ALA A 12 2.57 -13.70 -7.73
N CYS A 13 3.12 -12.47 -7.68
CA CYS A 13 2.33 -11.27 -7.44
C CYS A 13 1.22 -11.07 -8.49
N VAL A 14 1.57 -11.18 -9.76
CA VAL A 14 0.60 -11.00 -10.86
C VAL A 14 -0.46 -12.09 -10.85
N ARG A 15 -0.08 -13.35 -10.56
CA ARG A 15 -1.05 -14.45 -10.41
C ARG A 15 -2.05 -14.21 -9.26
N SER A 16 -1.62 -13.55 -8.19
CA SER A 16 -2.50 -13.15 -7.09
C SER A 16 -3.35 -11.91 -7.39
N GLY A 17 -3.26 -11.34 -8.60
CA GLY A 17 -3.98 -10.14 -9.00
C GLY A 17 -3.31 -8.82 -8.60
N GLY A 18 -2.05 -8.88 -8.15
CA GLY A 18 -1.25 -7.71 -7.81
C GLY A 18 -0.43 -7.17 -8.99
N ARG A 19 0.22 -6.04 -8.75
CA ARG A 19 1.19 -5.41 -9.65
C ARG A 19 2.55 -5.42 -8.98
N TYR A 20 3.55 -5.97 -9.64
CA TYR A 20 4.92 -5.96 -9.12
C TYR A 20 5.64 -4.69 -9.58
N GLY A 21 6.18 -3.92 -8.65
CA GLY A 21 6.78 -2.62 -8.96
C GLY A 21 7.84 -2.21 -7.94
N PRO A 22 8.58 -1.13 -8.22
CA PRO A 22 9.53 -0.56 -7.26
C PRO A 22 8.79 0.07 -6.09
N ARG A 23 9.35 -0.04 -4.87
CA ARG A 23 8.80 0.53 -3.64
C ARG A 23 8.86 2.07 -3.55
N GLY A 24 9.60 2.71 -4.46
CA GLY A 24 9.74 4.15 -4.55
C GLY A 24 10.48 4.58 -5.81
N SER A 25 10.46 5.88 -6.10
CA SER A 25 11.19 6.44 -7.25
C SER A 25 12.70 6.34 -6.99
N GLY A 26 13.37 5.40 -7.64
CA GLY A 26 14.82 5.15 -7.49
C GLY A 26 15.21 3.96 -6.61
N SER A 27 14.25 3.28 -5.97
CA SER A 27 14.55 2.11 -5.14
C SER A 27 14.86 0.87 -6.01
N ARG A 28 15.92 0.12 -5.64
CA ARG A 28 16.20 -1.22 -6.22
C ARG A 28 15.35 -2.32 -5.58
N SER A 29 14.55 -1.97 -4.58
CA SER A 29 13.62 -2.85 -3.88
C SER A 29 12.27 -2.88 -4.60
N TYR A 30 11.77 -4.08 -4.82
CA TYR A 30 10.49 -4.33 -5.46
C TYR A 30 9.51 -4.95 -4.47
N ALA A 31 8.22 -4.68 -4.66
CA ALA A 31 7.16 -5.28 -3.88
C ALA A 31 5.95 -5.61 -4.75
N CYS A 32 5.11 -6.50 -4.21
CA CYS A 32 3.80 -6.75 -4.76
C CYS A 32 2.79 -5.74 -4.21
N PHE A 33 2.22 -4.94 -5.10
CA PHE A 33 1.15 -4.00 -4.79
C PHE A 33 -0.19 -4.62 -5.15
N THR A 34 -1.14 -4.58 -4.24
CA THR A 34 -2.51 -5.02 -4.49
C THR A 34 -3.47 -3.88 -4.23
N THR A 35 -4.61 -3.88 -4.94
CA THR A 35 -5.70 -2.94 -4.66
C THR A 35 -6.63 -3.58 -3.64
N PRO A 36 -6.78 -3.03 -2.42
CA PRO A 36 -7.71 -3.54 -1.44
C PRO A 36 -9.16 -3.46 -1.92
N ARG A 37 -10.02 -4.36 -1.47
CA ARG A 37 -11.46 -4.36 -1.86
C ARG A 37 -12.23 -3.16 -1.28
N ASP A 38 -11.69 -2.59 -0.22
CA ASP A 38 -12.18 -1.41 0.49
C ASP A 38 -11.57 -0.10 -0.01
N ALA A 39 -10.68 -0.14 -1.01
CA ALA A 39 -10.06 1.06 -1.59
C ALA A 39 -11.09 2.14 -1.92
N GLY A 40 -10.86 3.36 -1.41
CA GLY A 40 -11.73 4.52 -1.62
C GLY A 40 -12.98 4.58 -0.74
N LYS A 41 -13.29 3.56 0.07
CA LYS A 41 -14.38 3.64 1.06
C LYS A 41 -14.04 4.65 2.16
N SER A 42 -15.06 5.31 2.70
CA SER A 42 -14.89 6.22 3.83
C SER A 42 -14.44 5.46 5.09
N CYS A 43 -13.54 6.07 5.86
CA CYS A 43 -13.00 5.49 7.09
C CYS A 43 -12.79 6.56 8.17
N SER A 44 -12.75 6.12 9.42
CA SER A 44 -12.59 6.97 10.61
C SER A 44 -11.39 6.60 11.48
N LYS A 45 -10.83 5.41 11.27
CA LYS A 45 -9.67 4.85 11.99
C LYS A 45 -8.94 3.82 11.14
N ALA A 46 -7.71 3.47 11.50
CA ALA A 46 -6.90 2.50 10.76
C ALA A 46 -7.62 1.16 10.52
N SER A 47 -8.17 0.56 11.58
CA SER A 47 -8.85 -0.75 11.53
C SER A 47 -10.08 -0.82 10.62
N ASP A 48 -10.59 0.30 10.12
CA ASP A 48 -11.71 0.28 9.16
C ASP A 48 -11.27 -0.21 7.77
N CYS A 49 -9.96 -0.17 7.48
CA CYS A 49 -9.40 -0.48 6.18
C CYS A 49 -8.44 -1.69 6.23
N SER A 50 -8.34 -2.42 5.12
CA SER A 50 -7.37 -3.52 4.99
C SER A 50 -5.92 -3.01 4.93
N SER A 51 -5.73 -1.79 4.41
CA SER A 51 -4.43 -1.14 4.24
C SER A 51 -4.23 -0.02 5.26
N ALA A 52 -4.61 1.21 4.94
CA ALA A 52 -4.56 2.35 5.84
C ALA A 52 -5.70 3.33 5.54
N CYS A 53 -6.16 4.05 6.57
CA CYS A 53 -7.12 5.12 6.42
C CYS A 53 -6.40 6.45 6.18
N LEU A 54 -6.51 7.04 4.99
CA LEU A 54 -5.82 8.29 4.64
C LEU A 54 -6.45 9.47 5.39
N ALA A 55 -5.65 10.18 6.20
CA ALA A 55 -6.14 11.25 7.06
C ALA A 55 -6.64 12.49 6.30
N ARG A 56 -6.14 12.69 5.08
CA ARG A 56 -6.46 13.85 4.22
C ARG A 56 -7.84 13.72 3.57
N SER A 57 -8.17 12.52 3.08
CA SER A 57 -9.42 12.24 2.37
C SER A 57 -10.43 11.45 3.20
N LEU A 58 -10.04 10.96 4.39
CA LEU A 58 -10.83 10.06 5.22
C LEU A 58 -11.33 8.84 4.43
N SER A 59 -10.45 8.28 3.60
CA SER A 59 -10.75 7.13 2.75
C SER A 59 -9.66 6.05 2.80
N CYS A 60 -10.06 4.81 2.61
CA CYS A 60 -9.14 3.67 2.59
C CYS A 60 -8.19 3.76 1.41
N ALA A 61 -6.92 3.47 1.68
CA ALA A 61 -5.83 3.60 0.72
C ALA A 61 -6.05 2.74 -0.54
N PRO A 62 -5.68 3.24 -1.72
CA PRO A 62 -5.89 2.54 -2.99
C PRO A 62 -4.91 1.38 -3.22
N LEU A 63 -3.86 1.27 -2.40
CA LEU A 63 -2.79 0.29 -2.55
C LEU A 63 -2.44 -0.35 -1.20
N GLN A 64 -2.03 -1.61 -1.26
CA GLN A 64 -1.49 -2.38 -0.15
C GLN A 64 -0.28 -3.20 -0.61
N PRO A 65 0.88 -3.08 0.06
CA PRO A 65 1.18 -2.12 1.13
C PRO A 65 1.25 -0.67 0.61
N LEU A 66 0.94 0.30 1.47
CA LEU A 66 1.07 1.73 1.16
C LEU A 66 2.50 2.20 1.48
N PHE A 67 3.42 1.98 0.54
CA PHE A 67 4.82 2.40 0.68
C PHE A 67 5.00 3.92 0.58
N GLY A 68 6.05 4.43 1.24
CA GLY A 68 6.33 5.85 1.40
C GLY A 68 5.76 6.43 2.69
N CYS A 69 5.86 7.75 2.84
CA CYS A 69 5.34 8.49 3.99
C CYS A 69 3.97 9.09 3.65
N HIS A 70 2.95 8.69 4.40
CA HIS A 70 1.56 9.14 4.21
C HIS A 70 0.94 9.56 5.54
N GLU A 71 0.07 10.55 5.49
CA GLU A 71 -0.76 10.94 6.64
C GLU A 71 -1.95 9.99 6.75
N VAL A 72 -2.03 9.25 7.85
CA VAL A 72 -3.04 8.23 8.10
C VAL A 72 -3.69 8.41 9.47
N LEU A 73 -4.87 7.83 9.66
CA LEU A 73 -5.50 7.74 10.97
C LEU A 73 -5.04 6.47 11.68
N THR A 74 -4.72 6.59 12.96
CA THR A 74 -4.52 5.46 13.87
C THR A 74 -5.86 4.82 14.25
N ASP A 75 -5.82 3.69 14.99
CA ASP A 75 -7.03 3.05 15.52
C ASP A 75 -7.82 3.91 16.51
N ARG A 76 -7.18 4.93 17.08
CA ARG A 76 -7.82 5.93 17.94
C ARG A 76 -8.34 7.15 17.17
N GLY A 77 -8.25 7.15 15.84
CA GLY A 77 -8.64 8.29 14.99
C GLY A 77 -7.65 9.47 15.05
N ALA A 78 -6.49 9.32 15.70
CA ALA A 78 -5.45 10.34 15.70
C ALA A 78 -4.72 10.35 14.35
N ARG A 79 -4.49 11.55 13.80
CA ARG A 79 -3.70 11.76 12.59
C ARG A 79 -2.22 11.58 12.88
N VAL A 80 -1.54 10.76 12.09
CA VAL A 80 -0.09 10.54 12.18
C VAL A 80 0.51 10.42 10.79
N THR A 81 1.79 10.75 10.66
CA THR A 81 2.57 10.41 9.46
C THR A 81 3.17 9.03 9.64
N GLN A 82 2.73 8.07 8.83
CA GLN A 82 3.27 6.73 8.80
C GLN A 82 4.17 6.56 7.57
N CYS A 83 5.42 6.17 7.80
CA CYS A 83 6.37 5.84 6.75
C CYS A 83 6.58 4.32 6.72
N LEU A 84 6.23 3.70 5.60
CA LEU A 84 6.51 2.30 5.34
C LEU A 84 7.60 2.24 4.26
N ASP A 85 8.78 1.72 4.60
CA ASP A 85 9.81 1.45 3.61
C ASP A 85 9.51 0.15 2.90
#